data_AF-A0A1J9Q8H4-F1
#
_entry.id   AF-A0A1J9Q8H4-F1
#
_cell.length_a   1.000
_cell.length_b   1.000
_cell.length_c   1.000
_cell.angle_alpha   90.00
_cell.angle_beta   90.00
_cell.angle_gamma   90.00
#
_symmetry.space_group_name_H-M   'P 1'
#
loop_
_entity.id
_entity.type
_entity.pdbx_description
1 polymer ?
#
loop_
_entity_poly.entity_id
_entity_poly.type
_entity_poly.pdbx_seq_one_letter_code
_entity_poly.pdbx_strand_id
1 'polypeptide(L)'
;MAASSADDRALRLRKLHVPGTPLVLANIHDPPTAEFVASNPSCPALATASYSVAKVHGLEDDALDLDTNLDAVKRIIPVALRHNKPITIDLQDGYGERLEEAIEAIIEAGASGCNLEDHDNATGRLFTFDVALDRVRRVLAAAAKAGVPNFALNARTDAILLNNDVDEAIRRGKAFLDAGATTVFVWGGQKRGGLTKDEVVRISKELGGRINVIAWPHGLSVQELADIGVARISVGPRLWRSASAGFEKAAAELLGEYEAMKATRK
;
A
#
# COMPACT_ATOMS: atom_id res chain seq x y z
N MET A 1 22.53 -19.80 -5.14
CA MET A 1 22.24 -19.34 -3.76
C MET A 1 20.90 -19.90 -3.36
N ALA A 2 20.75 -20.45 -2.16
CA ALA A 2 19.43 -20.88 -1.68
C ALA A 2 18.49 -19.67 -1.65
N ALA A 3 17.20 -19.86 -2.01
CA ALA A 3 16.21 -18.81 -1.86
C ALA A 3 16.14 -18.38 -0.38
N SER A 4 16.23 -17.08 -0.10
CA SER A 4 16.11 -16.56 1.27
C SER A 4 14.75 -16.96 1.85
N SER A 5 14.70 -17.33 3.14
CA SER A 5 13.46 -17.75 3.79
C SER A 5 12.38 -16.65 3.75
N ALA A 6 11.12 -17.01 4.01
CA ALA A 6 10.04 -16.01 4.09
C ALA A 6 10.34 -14.93 5.15
N ASP A 7 10.85 -15.34 6.31
CA ASP A 7 11.25 -14.41 7.38
C ASP A 7 12.44 -13.53 7.01
N ASP A 8 13.44 -14.06 6.28
CA ASP A 8 14.56 -13.23 5.78
C ASP A 8 14.07 -12.13 4.83
N ARG A 9 13.10 -12.43 3.95
CA ARG A 9 12.51 -11.43 3.04
C ARG A 9 11.73 -10.39 3.82
N ALA A 10 10.97 -10.80 4.84
CA ALA A 10 10.24 -9.91 5.72
C ALA A 10 11.17 -8.99 6.52
N LEU A 11 12.24 -9.54 7.11
CA LEU A 11 13.28 -8.77 7.80
C LEU A 11 13.98 -7.77 6.87
N ARG A 12 14.30 -8.18 5.62
CA ARG A 12 14.82 -7.26 4.60
C ARG A 12 13.85 -6.12 4.34
N LEU A 13 12.55 -6.41 4.16
CA LEU A 13 11.54 -5.38 3.96
C LEU A 13 11.47 -4.42 5.16
N ARG A 14 11.44 -4.93 6.40
CA ARG A 14 11.45 -4.09 7.60
C ARG A 14 12.64 -3.14 7.62
N LYS A 15 13.84 -3.64 7.32
CA LYS A 15 15.09 -2.85 7.31
C LYS A 15 15.15 -1.76 6.24
N LEU A 16 14.32 -1.84 5.20
CA LEU A 16 14.24 -0.76 4.20
C LEU A 16 13.53 0.50 4.72
N HIS A 17 12.78 0.40 5.83
CA HIS A 17 12.05 1.53 6.40
C HIS A 17 12.96 2.34 7.32
N VAL A 18 13.75 3.25 6.73
CA VAL A 18 14.71 4.08 7.45
C VAL A 18 14.23 5.54 7.47
N PRO A 19 13.89 6.11 8.66
CA PRO A 19 13.59 7.53 8.78
C PRO A 19 14.65 8.42 8.13
N GLY A 20 14.23 9.32 7.24
CA GLY A 20 15.14 10.21 6.51
C GLY A 20 15.79 9.60 5.27
N THR A 21 15.61 8.32 5.03
CA THR A 21 15.97 7.63 3.77
C THR A 21 14.81 6.72 3.38
N PRO A 22 13.68 7.31 2.94
CA PRO A 22 12.43 6.58 2.83
C PRO A 22 12.49 5.48 1.77
N LEU A 23 11.86 4.34 2.08
CA LEU A 23 11.49 3.35 1.09
C LEU A 23 10.41 3.92 0.15
N VAL A 24 10.73 4.13 -1.12
CA VAL A 24 9.76 4.54 -2.15
C VAL A 24 9.17 3.31 -2.83
N LEU A 25 7.84 3.19 -2.80
CA LEU A 25 7.08 2.07 -3.39
C LEU A 25 6.27 2.56 -4.59
N ALA A 26 6.68 2.13 -5.77
CA ALA A 26 5.88 2.23 -6.99
C ALA A 26 4.79 1.14 -6.95
N ASN A 27 3.56 1.51 -6.57
CA ASN A 27 2.49 0.54 -6.41
C ASN A 27 2.08 -0.12 -7.74
N ILE A 28 1.93 -1.43 -7.70
CA ILE A 28 1.60 -2.32 -8.83
C ILE A 28 0.22 -2.95 -8.63
N HIS A 29 -0.32 -3.59 -9.68
CA HIS A 29 -1.67 -4.19 -9.62
C HIS A 29 -1.86 -5.45 -10.46
N ASP A 30 -0.87 -5.84 -11.27
CA ASP A 30 -0.91 -7.06 -12.08
C ASP A 30 0.53 -7.55 -12.39
N PRO A 31 0.71 -8.75 -12.98
CA PRO A 31 2.04 -9.26 -13.30
C PRO A 31 2.86 -8.39 -14.28
N PRO A 32 2.29 -7.81 -15.36
CA PRO A 32 3.02 -6.89 -16.22
C PRO A 32 3.57 -5.66 -15.48
N THR A 33 2.76 -4.98 -14.67
CA THR A 33 3.22 -3.83 -13.88
C THR A 33 4.22 -4.23 -12.81
N ALA A 34 4.07 -5.42 -12.22
CA ALA A 34 5.07 -6.00 -11.34
C ALA A 34 6.41 -6.18 -12.05
N GLU A 35 6.44 -6.67 -13.29
CA GLU A 35 7.68 -6.86 -14.06
C GLU A 35 8.34 -5.52 -14.40
N PHE A 36 7.55 -4.52 -14.82
CA PHE A 36 8.07 -3.18 -15.12
C PHE A 36 8.75 -2.53 -13.92
N VAL A 37 8.17 -2.68 -12.73
CA VAL A 37 8.73 -2.12 -11.49
C VAL A 37 9.87 -2.98 -10.96
N ALA A 38 9.72 -4.30 -10.95
CA ALA A 38 10.71 -5.24 -10.42
C ALA A 38 12.02 -5.23 -11.23
N SER A 39 11.96 -5.08 -12.56
CA SER A 39 13.15 -5.00 -13.40
C SER A 39 13.94 -3.70 -13.23
N ASN A 40 13.35 -2.66 -12.62
CA ASN A 40 14.04 -1.40 -12.37
C ASN A 40 15.12 -1.58 -11.27
N PRO A 41 16.41 -1.26 -11.52
CA PRO A 41 17.48 -1.41 -10.54
C PRO A 41 17.27 -0.60 -9.26
N SER A 42 16.54 0.51 -9.33
CA SER A 42 16.26 1.39 -8.19
C SER A 42 15.09 0.91 -7.32
N CYS A 43 14.40 -0.16 -7.69
CA CYS A 43 13.29 -0.72 -6.90
C CYS A 43 13.83 -1.71 -5.85
N PRO A 44 13.79 -1.42 -4.54
CA PRO A 44 14.24 -2.37 -3.52
C PRO A 44 13.15 -3.36 -3.07
N ALA A 45 11.87 -3.03 -3.30
CA ALA A 45 10.69 -3.80 -2.90
C ALA A 45 9.46 -3.41 -3.76
N LEU A 46 8.45 -4.28 -3.79
CA LEU A 46 7.17 -4.03 -4.46
C LEU A 46 6.03 -3.85 -3.46
N ALA A 47 4.96 -3.18 -3.88
CA ALA A 47 3.73 -3.04 -3.12
C ALA A 47 2.52 -3.09 -4.03
N THR A 48 1.45 -3.79 -3.64
CA THR A 48 0.16 -3.66 -4.34
C THR A 48 -0.57 -2.38 -3.89
N ALA A 49 -1.61 -1.99 -4.62
CA ALA A 49 -2.60 -1.01 -4.18
C ALA A 49 -3.99 -1.58 -4.47
N SER A 50 -4.83 -1.71 -3.44
CA SER A 50 -6.15 -2.35 -3.56
C SER A 50 -7.01 -1.68 -4.63
N TYR A 51 -7.03 -0.34 -4.66
CA TYR A 51 -7.76 0.42 -5.66
C TYR A 51 -7.42 0.00 -7.09
N SER A 52 -6.13 -0.16 -7.40
CA SER A 52 -5.68 -0.50 -8.74
C SER A 52 -5.98 -1.96 -9.08
N VAL A 53 -5.88 -2.86 -8.11
CA VAL A 53 -6.31 -4.26 -8.26
C VAL A 53 -7.82 -4.30 -8.53
N ALA A 54 -8.64 -3.63 -7.73
CA ALA A 54 -10.09 -3.55 -7.92
C ALA A 54 -10.44 -3.08 -9.34
N LYS A 55 -9.79 -2.01 -9.81
CA LYS A 55 -10.09 -1.43 -11.13
C LYS A 55 -9.80 -2.36 -12.29
N VAL A 56 -8.72 -3.14 -12.25
CA VAL A 56 -8.45 -4.11 -13.33
C VAL A 56 -9.38 -5.32 -13.31
N HIS A 57 -10.07 -5.53 -12.19
CA HIS A 57 -11.16 -6.50 -12.06
C HIS A 57 -12.55 -5.90 -12.35
N GLY A 58 -12.64 -4.64 -12.77
CA GLY A 58 -13.91 -3.97 -13.05
C GLY A 58 -14.72 -3.60 -11.80
N LEU A 59 -14.05 -3.50 -10.64
CA LEU A 59 -14.66 -3.20 -9.35
C LEU A 59 -14.31 -1.79 -8.87
N GLU A 60 -15.14 -1.27 -7.96
CA GLU A 60 -14.73 -0.20 -7.05
C GLU A 60 -13.85 -0.75 -5.93
N ASP A 61 -13.05 0.11 -5.30
CA ASP A 61 -12.07 -0.31 -4.29
C ASP A 61 -12.73 -1.02 -3.09
N ASP A 62 -13.82 -0.47 -2.58
CA ASP A 62 -14.62 -1.04 -1.47
C ASP A 62 -15.31 -2.37 -1.82
N ALA A 63 -15.47 -2.67 -3.12
CA ALA A 63 -16.06 -3.90 -3.61
C ALA A 63 -15.02 -5.02 -3.86
N LEU A 64 -13.73 -4.76 -3.70
CA LEU A 64 -12.69 -5.77 -3.85
C LEU A 64 -12.75 -6.76 -2.69
N ASP A 65 -13.33 -7.94 -2.90
CA ASP A 65 -13.33 -8.99 -1.89
C ASP A 65 -11.96 -9.68 -1.70
N LEU A 66 -11.83 -10.43 -0.60
CA LEU A 66 -10.59 -11.12 -0.25
C LEU A 66 -10.18 -12.11 -1.34
N ASP A 67 -11.12 -12.87 -1.90
CA ASP A 67 -10.80 -13.94 -2.85
C ASP A 67 -10.24 -13.38 -4.16
N THR A 68 -10.80 -12.26 -4.64
CA THR A 68 -10.32 -11.53 -5.80
C THR A 68 -8.95 -10.92 -5.54
N ASN A 69 -8.73 -10.30 -4.37
CA ASN A 69 -7.41 -9.77 -4.01
C ASN A 69 -6.36 -10.90 -3.91
N LEU A 70 -6.71 -12.02 -3.26
CA LEU A 70 -5.83 -13.19 -3.14
C LEU A 70 -5.48 -13.79 -4.51
N ASP A 71 -6.44 -13.84 -5.43
CA ASP A 71 -6.23 -14.32 -6.80
C ASP A 71 -5.25 -13.41 -7.57
N ALA A 72 -5.36 -12.08 -7.41
CA ALA A 72 -4.42 -11.13 -7.99
C ALA A 72 -3.00 -11.28 -7.39
N VAL A 73 -2.88 -11.30 -6.06
CA VAL A 73 -1.56 -11.33 -5.39
C VAL A 73 -0.82 -12.65 -5.63
N LYS A 74 -1.53 -13.79 -5.72
CA LYS A 74 -0.94 -15.09 -6.08
C LYS A 74 -0.27 -15.08 -7.45
N ARG A 75 -0.72 -14.23 -8.39
CA ARG A 75 -0.07 -14.03 -9.70
C ARG A 75 1.06 -13.00 -9.67
N ILE A 76 0.97 -12.00 -8.80
CA ILE A 76 1.92 -10.90 -8.68
C ILE A 76 3.19 -11.31 -7.91
N ILE A 77 3.04 -11.96 -6.74
CA ILE A 77 4.16 -12.27 -5.84
C ILE A 77 5.28 -13.06 -6.53
N PRO A 78 5.01 -14.08 -7.38
CA PRO A 78 6.07 -14.79 -8.09
C PRO A 78 6.99 -13.91 -8.93
N VAL A 79 6.49 -12.77 -9.46
CA VAL A 79 7.31 -11.80 -10.20
C VAL A 79 8.31 -11.13 -9.27
N ALA A 80 7.86 -10.63 -8.11
CA ALA A 80 8.75 -10.03 -7.11
C ALA A 80 9.83 -11.01 -6.63
N LEU A 81 9.45 -12.27 -6.37
CA LEU A 81 10.37 -13.31 -5.92
C LEU A 81 11.44 -13.65 -6.96
N ARG A 82 11.09 -13.70 -8.26
CA ARG A 82 12.04 -13.92 -9.36
C ARG A 82 13.14 -12.86 -9.41
N HIS A 83 12.78 -11.62 -9.05
CA HIS A 83 13.71 -10.49 -8.96
C HIS A 83 14.39 -10.37 -7.59
N ASN A 84 14.19 -11.33 -6.68
CA ASN A 84 14.72 -11.34 -5.30
C ASN A 84 14.30 -10.09 -4.47
N LYS A 85 13.09 -9.58 -4.72
CA LYS A 85 12.53 -8.41 -4.05
C LYS A 85 11.41 -8.83 -3.08
N PRO A 86 11.41 -8.31 -1.83
CA PRO A 86 10.25 -8.48 -0.97
C PRO A 86 9.06 -7.69 -1.51
N ILE A 87 7.86 -8.12 -1.11
CA ILE A 87 6.60 -7.50 -1.54
C ILE A 87 5.65 -7.32 -0.35
N THR A 88 4.98 -6.16 -0.29
CA THR A 88 3.93 -5.87 0.68
C THR A 88 2.57 -5.81 0.00
N ILE A 89 1.54 -6.37 0.64
CA ILE A 89 0.19 -6.45 0.07
C ILE A 89 -0.76 -5.47 0.76
N ASP A 90 -1.55 -4.75 -0.01
CA ASP A 90 -2.66 -3.95 0.52
C ASP A 90 -3.86 -4.85 0.83
N LEU A 91 -4.24 -4.95 2.12
CA LEU A 91 -5.37 -5.76 2.57
C LEU A 91 -6.58 -4.92 2.99
N GLN A 92 -6.61 -3.62 2.67
CA GLN A 92 -7.66 -2.70 3.10
C GLN A 92 -7.88 -2.81 4.62
N ASP A 93 -9.15 -2.93 5.06
CA ASP A 93 -9.55 -3.09 6.45
C ASP A 93 -9.18 -4.46 7.03
N GLY A 94 -8.70 -5.39 6.21
CA GLY A 94 -8.35 -6.75 6.60
C GLY A 94 -9.50 -7.74 6.48
N TYR A 95 -10.55 -7.43 5.70
CA TYR A 95 -11.61 -8.35 5.31
C TYR A 95 -12.42 -8.93 6.49
N GLY A 96 -12.72 -8.07 7.47
CA GLY A 96 -13.56 -8.43 8.61
C GLY A 96 -12.97 -9.55 9.47
N GLU A 97 -13.72 -10.64 9.60
CA GLU A 97 -13.36 -11.83 10.39
C GLU A 97 -12.36 -12.77 9.67
N ARG A 98 -12.13 -12.56 8.37
CA ARG A 98 -11.15 -13.34 7.58
C ARG A 98 -9.72 -12.79 7.69
N LEU A 99 -9.45 -11.96 8.69
CA LEU A 99 -8.16 -11.27 8.85
C LEU A 99 -6.97 -12.24 8.91
N GLU A 100 -7.02 -13.24 9.80
CA GLU A 100 -5.96 -14.23 9.95
C GLU A 100 -5.82 -15.09 8.70
N GLU A 101 -6.94 -15.47 8.07
CA GLU A 101 -6.95 -16.20 6.80
C GLU A 101 -6.20 -15.41 5.71
N ALA A 102 -6.49 -14.12 5.58
CA ALA A 102 -5.83 -13.24 4.63
C ALA A 102 -4.32 -13.17 4.87
N ILE A 103 -3.89 -13.03 6.13
CA ILE A 103 -2.47 -12.98 6.51
C ILE A 103 -1.76 -14.30 6.21
N GLU A 104 -2.34 -15.43 6.63
CA GLU A 104 -1.78 -16.77 6.37
C GLU A 104 -1.65 -17.00 4.86
N ALA A 105 -2.67 -16.65 4.07
CA ALA A 105 -2.68 -16.85 2.61
C ALA A 105 -1.64 -16.00 1.86
N ILE A 106 -1.46 -14.72 2.22
CA ILE A 106 -0.44 -13.89 1.56
C ILE A 106 0.98 -14.31 1.95
N ILE A 107 1.19 -14.78 3.19
CA ILE A 107 2.48 -15.29 3.64
C ILE A 107 2.82 -16.58 2.92
N GLU A 108 1.87 -17.51 2.78
CA GLU A 108 2.03 -18.74 2.00
C GLU A 108 2.41 -18.43 0.54
N ALA A 109 1.77 -17.42 -0.06
CA ALA A 109 2.11 -16.95 -1.40
C ALA A 109 3.49 -16.27 -1.50
N GLY A 110 4.08 -15.85 -0.38
CA GLY A 110 5.45 -15.33 -0.28
C GLY A 110 5.56 -13.84 0.06
N ALA A 111 4.46 -13.19 0.46
CA ALA A 111 4.46 -11.80 0.91
C ALA A 111 5.36 -11.59 2.14
N SER A 112 5.90 -10.37 2.24
CA SER A 112 6.86 -9.96 3.27
C SER A 112 6.29 -8.92 4.24
N GLY A 113 5.13 -8.36 3.92
CA GLY A 113 4.43 -7.34 4.71
C GLY A 113 3.02 -7.09 4.19
N CYS A 114 2.27 -6.26 4.90
CA CYS A 114 0.98 -5.77 4.43
C CYS A 114 0.67 -4.35 4.90
N ASN A 115 -0.32 -3.73 4.27
CA ASN A 115 -1.08 -2.66 4.87
C ASN A 115 -2.35 -3.23 5.53
N LEU A 116 -2.71 -2.68 6.69
CA LEU A 116 -3.99 -2.92 7.36
C LEU A 116 -4.51 -1.58 7.85
N GLU A 117 -5.71 -1.18 7.45
CA GLU A 117 -6.33 0.07 7.91
C GLU A 117 -7.31 -0.10 9.05
N ASP A 118 -7.53 0.99 9.78
CA ASP A 118 -8.49 1.06 10.87
C ASP A 118 -9.84 1.66 10.45
N HIS A 119 -10.06 1.82 9.14
CA HIS A 119 -11.37 2.12 8.57
C HIS A 119 -12.20 0.83 8.53
N ASP A 120 -13.43 0.90 9.01
CA ASP A 120 -14.42 -0.16 8.96
C ASP A 120 -15.30 0.07 7.72
N ASN A 121 -15.04 -0.71 6.66
CA ASN A 121 -15.76 -0.59 5.39
C ASN A 121 -17.26 -0.85 5.54
N ALA A 122 -17.68 -1.67 6.52
CA ALA A 122 -19.09 -1.99 6.73
C ALA A 122 -19.88 -0.82 7.31
N THR A 123 -19.22 0.04 8.11
CA THR A 123 -19.87 1.18 8.78
C THR A 123 -19.45 2.54 8.21
N GLY A 124 -18.39 2.59 7.41
CA GLY A 124 -17.81 3.82 6.88
C GLY A 124 -17.14 4.69 7.96
N ARG A 125 -16.80 4.10 9.10
CA ARG A 125 -16.24 4.79 10.28
C ARG A 125 -14.90 4.18 10.67
N LEU A 126 -14.19 4.80 11.60
CA LEU A 126 -13.05 4.13 12.21
C LEU A 126 -13.53 3.02 13.14
N PHE A 127 -12.81 1.90 13.15
CA PHE A 127 -12.82 1.02 14.31
C PHE A 127 -12.49 1.82 15.58
N THR A 128 -13.09 1.39 16.69
CA THR A 128 -12.68 1.92 18.00
C THR A 128 -11.18 1.68 18.20
N PHE A 129 -10.56 2.50 19.04
CA PHE A 129 -9.12 2.41 19.28
C PHE A 129 -8.68 0.99 19.69
N ASP A 130 -9.42 0.37 20.62
CA ASP A 130 -9.10 -0.96 21.13
C ASP A 130 -9.25 -2.04 20.05
N VAL A 131 -10.29 -1.95 19.21
CA VAL A 131 -10.49 -2.89 18.09
C VAL A 131 -9.38 -2.73 17.05
N ALA A 132 -9.03 -1.50 16.67
CA ALA A 132 -7.95 -1.28 15.71
C ALA A 132 -6.60 -1.81 16.24
N LEU A 133 -6.30 -1.56 17.52
CA LEU A 133 -5.08 -2.05 18.17
C LEU A 133 -5.06 -3.58 18.28
N ASP A 134 -6.19 -4.21 18.58
CA ASP A 134 -6.32 -5.66 18.59
C ASP A 134 -6.07 -6.27 17.21
N ARG A 135 -6.66 -5.70 16.14
CA ARG A 135 -6.42 -6.14 14.75
C ARG A 135 -4.95 -6.08 14.36
N VAL A 136 -4.23 -5.02 14.75
CA VAL A 136 -2.77 -4.93 14.55
C VAL A 136 -2.02 -6.07 15.24
N ARG A 137 -2.37 -6.40 16.49
CA ARG A 137 -1.77 -7.53 17.23
C ARG A 137 -2.10 -8.87 16.57
N ARG A 138 -3.33 -9.06 16.11
CA ARG A 138 -3.78 -10.27 15.41
C ARG A 138 -2.98 -10.52 14.14
N VAL A 139 -2.71 -9.48 13.33
CA VAL A 139 -1.84 -9.61 12.15
C VAL A 139 -0.44 -10.09 12.52
N LEU A 140 0.19 -9.45 13.51
CA LEU A 140 1.55 -9.80 13.93
C LEU A 140 1.61 -11.22 14.52
N ALA A 141 0.60 -11.62 15.30
CA ALA A 141 0.49 -12.95 15.87
C ALA A 141 0.28 -14.02 14.79
N ALA A 142 -0.61 -13.79 13.83
CA ALA A 142 -0.84 -14.69 12.69
C ALA A 142 0.43 -14.86 11.85
N ALA A 143 1.16 -13.77 11.59
CA ALA A 143 2.41 -13.83 10.85
C ALA A 143 3.51 -14.61 11.60
N ALA A 144 3.65 -14.40 12.91
CA ALA A 144 4.58 -15.16 13.73
C ALA A 144 4.23 -16.66 13.76
N LYS A 145 2.94 -17.01 13.89
CA LYS A 145 2.43 -18.39 13.82
C LYS A 145 2.71 -19.03 12.46
N ALA A 146 2.68 -18.26 11.38
CA ALA A 146 3.04 -18.69 10.03
C ALA A 146 4.57 -18.75 9.79
N GLY A 147 5.40 -18.53 10.81
CA GLY A 147 6.86 -18.61 10.72
C GLY A 147 7.55 -17.35 10.18
N VAL A 148 6.86 -16.21 10.18
CA VAL A 148 7.38 -14.91 9.71
C VAL A 148 7.27 -13.84 10.81
N PRO A 149 7.96 -14.00 11.96
CA PRO A 149 7.91 -13.01 13.05
C PRO A 149 8.42 -11.62 12.64
N ASN A 150 9.20 -11.50 11.57
CA ASN A 150 9.65 -10.22 11.02
C ASN A 150 8.73 -9.64 9.94
N PHE A 151 7.46 -10.04 9.89
CA PHE A 151 6.48 -9.50 8.94
C PHE A 151 6.36 -7.97 9.02
N ALA A 152 6.50 -7.29 7.89
CA ALA A 152 6.51 -5.83 7.83
C ALA A 152 5.08 -5.26 7.76
N LEU A 153 4.44 -5.09 8.91
CA LEU A 153 3.14 -4.43 8.99
C LEU A 153 3.25 -2.91 8.86
N ASN A 154 2.53 -2.33 7.91
CA ASN A 154 2.30 -0.91 7.77
C ASN A 154 0.85 -0.59 8.19
N ALA A 155 0.65 -0.29 9.48
CA ALA A 155 -0.67 -0.05 10.03
C ALA A 155 -1.19 1.33 9.58
N ARG A 156 -2.32 1.37 8.87
CA ARG A 156 -2.91 2.59 8.35
C ARG A 156 -3.93 3.14 9.34
N THR A 157 -3.93 4.46 9.51
CA THR A 157 -5.01 5.17 10.21
C THR A 157 -5.64 6.23 9.32
N ASP A 158 -6.97 6.21 9.29
CA ASP A 158 -7.82 7.12 8.52
C ASP A 158 -8.44 8.23 9.38
N ALA A 159 -7.92 8.43 10.61
CA ALA A 159 -8.42 9.46 11.53
C ALA A 159 -8.42 10.88 10.93
N ILE A 160 -7.40 11.21 10.14
CA ILE A 160 -7.36 12.50 9.43
C ILE A 160 -8.31 12.50 8.23
N LEU A 161 -8.36 11.43 7.44
CA LEU A 161 -9.30 11.30 6.32
C LEU A 161 -10.74 11.53 6.76
N LEU A 162 -11.18 10.85 7.83
CA LEU A 162 -12.59 10.82 8.24
C LEU A 162 -12.95 11.99 9.15
N ASN A 163 -12.06 12.37 10.07
CA ASN A 163 -12.41 13.27 11.18
C ASN A 163 -11.52 14.52 11.24
N ASN A 164 -10.56 14.67 10.32
CA ASN A 164 -9.56 15.76 10.35
C ASN A 164 -8.80 15.82 11.69
N ASP A 165 -8.55 14.66 12.30
CA ASP A 165 -7.99 14.54 13.64
C ASP A 165 -6.54 14.02 13.63
N VAL A 166 -5.60 14.96 13.72
CA VAL A 166 -4.15 14.66 13.75
C VAL A 166 -3.72 14.03 15.07
N ASP A 167 -4.34 14.44 16.18
CA ASP A 167 -4.00 13.95 17.51
C ASP A 167 -4.41 12.50 17.68
N GLU A 168 -5.59 12.13 17.17
CA GLU A 168 -6.04 10.74 17.14
C GLU A 168 -5.16 9.88 16.23
N ALA A 169 -4.75 10.39 15.06
CA ALA A 169 -3.82 9.67 14.18
C ALA A 169 -2.47 9.41 14.87
N ILE A 170 -1.94 10.38 15.63
CA ILE A 170 -0.71 10.21 16.42
C ILE A 170 -0.93 9.21 17.56
N ARG A 171 -2.05 9.29 18.29
CA ARG A 171 -2.38 8.38 19.40
C ARG A 171 -2.44 6.93 18.93
N ARG A 172 -3.15 6.68 17.83
CA ARG A 172 -3.23 5.36 17.17
C ARG A 172 -1.88 4.91 16.66
N GLY A 173 -1.17 5.80 15.96
CA GLY A 173 0.15 5.51 15.42
C GLY A 173 1.16 5.06 16.48
N LYS A 174 1.21 5.74 17.63
CA LYS A 174 2.06 5.34 18.76
C LYS A 174 1.70 3.93 19.23
N ALA A 175 0.42 3.66 19.46
CA ALA A 175 -0.05 2.35 19.91
C ALA A 175 0.24 1.22 18.90
N PHE A 176 0.11 1.49 17.59
CA PHE A 176 0.41 0.52 16.55
C PHE A 176 1.91 0.21 16.48
N LEU A 177 2.77 1.23 16.60
CA LEU A 177 4.23 1.04 16.64
C LEU A 177 4.67 0.28 17.90
N ASP A 178 4.08 0.60 19.06
CA ASP A 178 4.35 -0.10 20.32
C ASP A 178 3.89 -1.56 20.28
N ALA A 179 2.81 -1.86 19.55
CA ALA A 179 2.36 -3.23 19.30
C ALA A 179 3.26 -4.01 18.34
N GLY A 180 4.15 -3.33 17.59
CA GLY A 180 5.15 -3.96 16.72
C GLY A 180 4.99 -3.65 15.23
N ALA A 181 4.06 -2.78 14.83
CA ALA A 181 3.99 -2.30 13.45
C ALA A 181 5.33 -1.68 13.03
N THR A 182 5.70 -1.86 11.76
CA THR A 182 6.96 -1.35 11.21
C THR A 182 6.87 0.14 10.89
N THR A 183 5.76 0.55 10.28
CA THR A 183 5.43 1.95 10.01
C THR A 183 3.94 2.20 10.21
N VAL A 184 3.58 3.47 10.31
CA VAL A 184 2.19 3.93 10.33
C VAL A 184 1.89 4.69 9.05
N PHE A 185 0.90 4.25 8.27
CA PHE A 185 0.40 5.03 7.15
C PHE A 185 -0.68 5.98 7.63
N VAL A 186 -0.41 7.28 7.62
CA VAL A 186 -1.43 8.27 7.94
C VAL A 186 -2.01 8.82 6.64
N TRP A 187 -3.31 8.65 6.43
CA TRP A 187 -3.98 9.07 5.20
C TRP A 187 -4.79 10.35 5.40
N GLY A 188 -4.44 11.38 4.62
CA GLY A 188 -5.11 12.69 4.66
C GLY A 188 -6.32 12.81 3.74
N GLY A 189 -6.54 11.83 2.86
CA GLY A 189 -7.69 11.82 1.94
C GLY A 189 -7.58 12.76 0.74
N GLN A 190 -8.18 12.34 -0.38
CA GLN A 190 -8.07 13.11 -1.63
C GLN A 190 -8.80 14.46 -1.56
N LYS A 191 -9.98 14.51 -0.94
CA LYS A 191 -10.81 15.73 -0.84
C LYS A 191 -10.11 16.86 -0.08
N ARG A 192 -9.22 16.54 0.87
CA ARG A 192 -8.48 17.52 1.67
C ARG A 192 -7.20 18.02 1.00
N GLY A 193 -6.76 17.43 -0.10
CA GLY A 193 -5.40 17.70 -0.55
C GLY A 193 -4.35 16.83 0.15
N GLY A 194 -4.72 15.67 0.70
CA GLY A 194 -3.78 14.79 1.39
C GLY A 194 -3.33 15.37 2.74
N LEU A 195 -2.10 15.05 3.15
CA LEU A 195 -1.48 15.67 4.33
C LEU A 195 -0.74 16.95 3.92
N THR A 196 -0.92 18.00 4.71
CA THR A 196 -0.13 19.23 4.63
C THR A 196 1.30 19.02 5.13
N LYS A 197 2.22 19.93 4.79
CA LYS A 197 3.60 19.88 5.27
C LYS A 197 3.69 19.86 6.79
N ASP A 198 2.93 20.73 7.46
CA ASP A 198 2.96 20.86 8.91
C ASP A 198 2.42 19.61 9.62
N GLU A 199 1.38 18.98 9.06
CA GLU A 199 0.88 17.69 9.54
C GLU A 199 1.96 16.61 9.40
N VAL A 200 2.62 16.50 8.24
CA VAL A 200 3.68 15.50 8.03
C VAL A 200 4.85 15.73 8.99
N VAL A 201 5.29 16.98 9.19
CA VAL A 201 6.34 17.32 10.16
C VAL A 201 5.96 16.90 11.57
N ARG A 202 4.75 17.26 12.01
CA ARG A 202 4.26 16.95 13.36
C ARG A 202 4.16 15.44 13.58
N ILE A 203 3.52 14.73 12.67
CA ILE A 203 3.29 13.27 12.78
C ILE A 203 4.63 12.53 12.68
N SER A 204 5.51 12.91 11.74
CA SER A 204 6.85 12.34 11.61
C SER A 204 7.62 12.46 12.92
N LYS A 205 7.66 13.65 13.51
CA LYS A 205 8.33 13.88 14.80
C LYS A 205 7.75 13.00 15.91
N GLU A 206 6.43 12.98 16.07
CA GLU A 206 5.75 12.24 17.16
C GLU A 206 5.82 10.71 17.03
N LEU A 207 6.03 10.20 15.82
CA LEU A 207 6.15 8.76 15.52
C LEU A 207 7.60 8.32 15.24
N GLY A 208 8.58 9.20 15.47
CA GLY A 208 10.01 8.92 15.27
C GLY A 208 10.38 8.63 13.81
N GLY A 209 9.70 9.30 12.86
CA GLY A 209 9.89 9.17 11.42
C GLY A 209 9.35 7.89 10.80
N ARG A 210 8.81 6.96 11.60
CA ARG A 210 8.28 5.65 11.16
C ARG A 210 6.89 5.78 10.51
N ILE A 211 6.76 6.70 9.56
CA ILE A 211 5.51 6.96 8.86
C ILE A 211 5.62 6.60 7.38
N ASN A 212 4.50 6.17 6.82
CA ASN A 212 4.25 6.12 5.38
C ASN A 212 3.39 7.31 4.98
N VAL A 213 3.77 8.00 3.89
CA VAL A 213 3.00 9.10 3.30
C VAL A 213 2.74 8.77 1.83
N ILE A 214 1.55 9.10 1.31
CA ILE A 214 1.35 9.02 -0.14
C ILE A 214 2.08 10.20 -0.82
N ALA A 215 2.86 9.92 -1.84
CA ALA A 215 3.31 10.92 -2.81
C ALA A 215 2.30 11.03 -3.94
N TRP A 216 1.88 12.26 -4.24
CA TRP A 216 0.88 12.56 -5.25
C TRP A 216 1.18 13.91 -5.95
N PRO A 217 0.61 14.20 -7.13
CA PRO A 217 1.11 15.25 -8.03
C PRO A 217 1.21 16.67 -7.44
N HIS A 218 0.41 17.02 -6.43
CA HIS A 218 0.39 18.35 -5.80
C HIS A 218 0.79 18.34 -4.32
N GLY A 219 1.39 17.26 -3.84
CA GLY A 219 1.89 17.17 -2.47
C GLY A 219 3.39 17.36 -2.37
N LEU A 220 3.93 17.01 -1.20
CA LEU A 220 5.36 17.02 -0.94
C LEU A 220 6.11 16.08 -1.90
N SER A 221 7.27 16.53 -2.35
CA SER A 221 8.21 15.73 -3.13
C SER A 221 8.87 14.64 -2.28
N VAL A 222 9.50 13.67 -2.95
CA VAL A 222 10.27 12.62 -2.27
C VAL A 222 11.38 13.22 -1.42
N GLN A 223 12.07 14.25 -1.92
CA GLN A 223 13.14 14.92 -1.19
C GLN A 223 12.61 15.62 0.06
N GLU A 224 11.52 16.37 -0.06
CA GLU A 224 10.92 17.05 1.11
C GLU A 224 10.46 16.06 2.18
N LEU A 225 9.86 14.93 1.77
CA LEU A 225 9.46 13.88 2.69
C LEU A 225 10.68 13.24 3.39
N ALA A 226 11.78 13.01 2.66
CA ALA A 226 13.03 12.54 3.23
C ALA A 226 13.61 13.55 4.23
N ASP A 227 13.65 14.84 3.89
CA ASP A 227 14.16 15.91 4.76
C ASP A 227 13.34 16.04 6.06
N ILE A 228 12.03 15.73 6.01
CA ILE A 228 11.15 15.68 7.20
C ILE A 228 11.38 14.43 8.06
N GLY A 229 12.11 13.42 7.56
CA GLY A 229 12.43 12.19 8.29
C GLY A 229 11.46 11.03 8.04
N VAL A 230 10.68 11.07 6.97
CA VAL A 230 9.75 9.98 6.60
C VAL A 230 10.52 8.68 6.30
N ALA A 231 9.97 7.52 6.69
CA ALA A 231 10.58 6.20 6.48
C ALA A 231 10.03 5.45 5.26
N ARG A 232 8.83 5.81 4.77
CA ARG A 232 8.19 5.16 3.63
C ARG A 232 7.35 6.14 2.81
N ILE A 233 7.37 5.97 1.51
CA ILE A 233 6.56 6.73 0.56
C ILE A 233 5.88 5.74 -0.38
N SER A 234 4.55 5.80 -0.45
CA SER A 234 3.74 5.05 -1.41
C SER A 234 3.08 5.97 -2.43
N VAL A 235 2.58 5.46 -3.54
CA VAL A 235 1.89 6.26 -4.57
C VAL A 235 0.44 5.85 -4.80
N GLY A 236 -0.02 4.79 -4.13
CA GLY A 236 -1.36 4.22 -4.25
C GLY A 236 -1.76 4.05 -5.73
N PRO A 237 -2.94 4.52 -6.15
CA PRO A 237 -3.42 4.30 -7.51
C PRO A 237 -2.80 5.21 -8.57
N ARG A 238 -1.80 6.05 -8.23
CA ARG A 238 -1.24 7.05 -9.15
C ARG A 238 -0.75 6.45 -10.46
N LEU A 239 0.01 5.36 -10.41
CA LEU A 239 0.59 4.75 -11.62
C LEU A 239 -0.47 4.11 -12.51
N TRP A 240 -1.47 3.46 -11.92
CA TRP A 240 -2.64 2.97 -12.67
C TRP A 240 -3.36 4.13 -13.35
N ARG A 241 -3.70 5.21 -12.63
CA ARG A 241 -4.37 6.39 -13.20
C ARG A 241 -3.59 7.00 -14.35
N SER A 242 -2.26 7.12 -14.23
CA SER A 242 -1.41 7.63 -15.31
C SER A 242 -1.40 6.71 -16.52
N ALA A 243 -1.32 5.39 -16.34
CA ALA A 243 -1.37 4.43 -17.44
C ALA A 243 -2.73 4.44 -18.14
N SER A 244 -3.83 4.41 -17.38
CA SER A 244 -5.20 4.46 -17.90
C SER A 244 -5.45 5.71 -18.73
N ALA A 245 -5.05 6.89 -18.24
CA ALA A 245 -5.20 8.14 -18.99
C ALA A 245 -4.42 8.13 -20.32
N GLY A 246 -3.21 7.55 -20.32
CA GLY A 246 -2.43 7.38 -21.54
C GLY A 246 -3.09 6.42 -22.54
N PHE A 247 -3.62 5.30 -22.04
CA PHE A 247 -4.33 4.32 -22.84
C PHE A 247 -5.62 4.89 -23.45
N GLU A 248 -6.44 5.57 -22.66
CA GLU A 248 -7.67 6.23 -23.11
C GLU A 248 -7.38 7.24 -24.22
N LYS A 249 -6.35 8.07 -24.05
CA LYS A 249 -5.94 9.04 -25.06
C LYS A 249 -5.54 8.36 -26.37
N ALA A 250 -4.67 7.36 -26.32
CA ALA A 250 -4.21 6.65 -27.51
C ALA A 250 -5.37 5.91 -28.23
N ALA A 251 -6.29 5.31 -27.46
CA ALA A 251 -7.48 4.66 -28.01
C ALA A 251 -8.40 5.68 -28.69
N ALA A 252 -8.62 6.85 -28.09
CA ALA A 252 -9.43 7.91 -28.67
C ALA A 252 -8.83 8.46 -29.98
N GLU A 253 -7.50 8.64 -30.03
CA GLU A 253 -6.79 9.04 -31.25
C GLU A 253 -6.99 8.02 -32.38
N LEU A 254 -6.76 6.73 -32.10
CA LEU A 254 -6.96 5.65 -33.06
C LEU A 254 -8.40 5.54 -33.57
N LEU A 255 -9.37 5.64 -32.66
CA LEU A 255 -10.80 5.61 -33.04
C LEU A 255 -11.20 6.86 -33.83
N GLY A 256 -10.60 8.01 -33.54
CA GLY A 256 -10.75 9.23 -34.33
C GLY A 256 -10.26 9.06 -35.78
N GLU A 257 -9.11 8.42 -35.99
CA GLU A 257 -8.62 8.06 -37.33
C GLU A 257 -9.57 7.10 -38.06
N TYR A 258 -10.12 6.13 -37.35
CA TYR A 258 -11.11 5.20 -37.90
C TYR A 258 -12.39 5.91 -38.36
N GLU A 259 -12.91 6.86 -37.56
CA GLU A 259 -14.06 7.67 -37.95
C GLU A 259 -13.75 8.57 -39.16
N ALA A 260 -12.58 9.22 -39.19
CA ALA A 260 -12.16 10.04 -40.32
C ALA A 260 -12.06 9.23 -41.62
N MET A 261 -11.49 8.01 -41.55
CA MET A 261 -11.42 7.11 -42.70
C MET A 261 -12.81 6.72 -43.22
N LYS A 262 -13.77 6.38 -42.34
CA LYS A 262 -15.14 6.08 -42.75
C LYS A 262 -15.83 7.26 -43.44
N ALA A 263 -15.57 8.49 -43.00
CA ALA A 263 -16.15 9.69 -43.59
C ALA A 263 -15.69 9.93 -45.04
N THR A 264 -14.47 9.53 -45.41
CA THR A 264 -13.95 9.66 -46.78
C THR A 264 -14.48 8.63 -47.78
N ARG A 265 -15.22 7.61 -47.30
CA ARG A 265 -15.77 6.52 -48.12
C ARG A 265 -17.29 6.62 -48.33
N LYS A 266 -17.93 7.67 -47.82
CA LYS A 266 -19.31 8.05 -48.13
C LYS A 266 -19.31 9.12 -49.21
#